data_AF-A0A4S4K9U5-F1
#
_entry.id   AF-A0A4S4K9U5-F1
#
_cell.length_a   1.000
_cell.length_b   1.000
_cell.length_c   1.000
_cell.angle_alpha   90.00
_cell.angle_beta   90.00
_cell.angle_gamma   90.00
#
_symmetry.space_group_name_H-M   'P 1'
#
loop_
_entity.id
_entity.type
_entity.pdbx_description
1 polymer ?
#
loop_
_entity_poly.entity_id
_entity_poly.type
_entity_poly.pdbx_seq_one_letter_code
_entity_poly.pdbx_strand_id
1 'polypeptide(L)'
;MPSGKVKPSTNRKSTGKTYARNDATNQTHNAVPGFQKIKAALRQTGRLLAKERLNADVRVAMERKKKALEADLVERMRKERTLAQRYYKVKFLEQQKVTRKPGKTKYRLEESTEKKERKKLEEGI
;
A
#
# COMPACT_ATOMS: atom_id res chain seq x y z
N MET A 1 33.36 38.82 30.68
CA MET A 1 31.98 38.79 30.13
C MET A 1 32.07 38.46 28.64
N PRO A 2 31.90 37.20 28.19
CA PRO A 2 32.01 36.87 26.78
C PRO A 2 30.70 37.18 26.04
N SER A 3 30.85 37.82 24.89
CA SER A 3 29.82 38.41 24.04
C SER A 3 28.89 37.37 23.40
N GLY A 4 27.58 37.64 23.46
CA GLY A 4 26.55 36.85 22.80
C GLY A 4 26.60 37.03 21.28
N LYS A 5 26.96 35.98 20.54
CA LYS A 5 26.85 35.94 19.08
C LYS A 5 25.38 35.80 18.67
N VAL A 6 24.78 36.90 18.22
CA VAL A 6 23.45 36.89 17.58
C VAL A 6 23.56 36.15 16.25
N LYS A 7 22.79 35.06 16.10
CA LYS A 7 22.72 34.31 14.83
C LYS A 7 21.82 35.07 13.83
N PRO A 8 22.22 35.21 12.55
CA PRO A 8 21.38 35.89 11.57
C PRO A 8 20.13 35.06 11.23
N SER A 9 18.98 35.73 11.18
CA SER A 9 17.70 35.15 10.74
C SER A 9 17.79 34.78 9.26
N THR A 10 17.77 33.49 8.96
CA THR A 10 17.71 33.03 7.57
C THR A 10 16.26 33.11 7.10
N ASN A 11 15.94 34.18 6.37
CA ASN A 11 14.68 34.35 5.68
C ASN A 11 14.61 33.33 4.50
N ARG A 12 14.18 32.10 4.79
CA ARG A 12 13.97 31.07 3.77
C ARG A 12 12.72 31.41 2.98
N LYS A 13 12.89 31.92 1.76
CA LYS A 13 11.82 32.10 0.78
C LYS A 13 11.12 30.75 0.57
N SER A 14 9.80 30.69 0.79
CA SER A 14 9.00 29.50 0.56
C SER A 14 8.79 29.30 -0.94
N THR A 15 9.68 28.55 -1.59
CA THR A 15 9.46 28.04 -2.95
C THR A 15 8.52 26.82 -2.90
N GLY A 16 7.30 27.05 -2.42
CA GLY A 16 6.28 26.02 -2.32
C GLY A 16 5.60 25.83 -3.66
N LYS A 17 6.08 24.88 -4.47
CA LYS A 17 5.31 24.33 -5.59
C LYS A 17 4.08 23.66 -4.99
N THR A 18 2.91 24.26 -5.18
CA THR A 18 1.63 23.72 -4.72
C THR A 18 1.36 22.43 -5.49
N TYR A 19 1.66 21.29 -4.89
CA TYR A 19 1.20 20.02 -5.41
C TYR A 19 -0.33 20.07 -5.49
N ALA A 20 -0.87 19.86 -6.68
CA ALA A 20 -2.30 19.78 -6.92
C ALA A 20 -2.89 18.82 -5.89
N ARG A 21 -3.76 19.35 -5.03
CA ARG A 21 -4.49 18.57 -4.05
C ARG A 21 -5.46 17.72 -4.84
N ASN A 22 -5.09 16.47 -5.13
CA ASN A 22 -6.00 15.52 -5.76
C ASN A 22 -7.22 15.41 -4.83
N ASP A 23 -8.32 16.01 -5.29
CA ASP A 23 -9.54 16.14 -4.53
C ASP A 23 -10.07 14.74 -4.23
N ALA A 24 -10.04 14.38 -2.95
CA ALA A 24 -10.39 13.05 -2.44
C ALA A 24 -11.92 12.86 -2.35
N THR A 25 -12.67 13.45 -3.27
CA THR A 25 -14.13 13.65 -3.19
C THR A 25 -14.95 12.69 -4.03
N ASN A 26 -14.35 11.83 -4.87
CA ASN A 26 -15.08 10.70 -5.45
C ASN A 26 -14.99 9.46 -4.55
N GLN A 27 -15.57 9.56 -3.34
CA GLN A 27 -15.88 8.38 -2.54
C GLN A 27 -17.26 7.89 -2.94
N THR A 28 -17.30 6.79 -3.69
CA THR A 28 -18.49 5.95 -3.74
C THR A 28 -18.81 5.53 -2.31
N HIS A 29 -19.90 6.06 -1.74
CA HIS A 29 -20.32 5.81 -0.35
C HIS A 29 -20.55 4.32 -0.01
N ASN A 30 -20.53 3.45 -1.03
CA ASN A 30 -20.75 2.01 -0.93
C ASN A 30 -19.48 1.16 -1.12
N ALA A 31 -18.31 1.76 -1.39
CA ALA A 31 -17.08 0.99 -1.51
C ALA A 31 -16.51 0.65 -0.13
N VAL A 32 -16.13 -0.61 0.06
CA VAL A 32 -15.43 -1.09 1.26
C VAL A 32 -14.22 -0.18 1.52
N PRO A 33 -14.14 0.49 2.68
CA PRO A 33 -13.08 1.47 2.93
C PRO A 33 -11.70 0.83 2.80
N GLY A 34 -10.77 1.49 2.10
CA GLY A 34 -9.39 1.02 2.00
C GLY A 34 -8.66 1.00 3.36
N PHE A 35 -7.58 0.23 3.46
CA PHE A 35 -6.80 0.08 4.70
C PHE A 35 -6.32 1.43 5.29
N GLN A 36 -5.87 2.34 4.43
CA GLN A 36 -5.45 3.69 4.82
C GLN A 36 -6.62 4.53 5.34
N LYS A 37 -7.83 4.32 4.80
CA LYS A 37 -9.05 5.02 5.23
C LYS A 37 -9.51 4.54 6.61
N ILE A 38 -9.42 3.23 6.90
CA ILE A 38 -9.68 2.67 8.24
C ILE A 38 -8.71 3.27 9.26
N LYS A 39 -7.41 3.32 8.94
CA LYS A 39 -6.41 3.95 9.81
C LYS A 39 -6.66 5.44 10.01
N ALA A 40 -7.08 6.16 8.97
CA ALA A 40 -7.43 7.57 9.07
C ALA A 40 -8.65 7.77 9.99
N ALA A 41 -9.68 6.94 9.84
CA ALA A 41 -10.86 6.95 10.68
C ALA A 41 -10.50 6.66 12.16
N LEU A 42 -9.64 5.67 12.44
CA LEU A 42 -9.15 5.38 13.79
C LEU A 42 -8.42 6.56 14.44
N ARG A 43 -7.55 7.24 13.68
CA ARG A 43 -6.87 8.45 14.16
C ARG A 43 -7.85 9.57 14.45
N GLN A 44 -8.85 9.75 13.57
CA GLN A 44 -9.86 10.78 13.74
C GLN A 44 -10.74 10.50 14.96
N THR A 45 -11.21 9.26 15.15
CA THR A 45 -11.98 8.87 16.35
C THR A 45 -11.15 9.01 17.62
N GLY A 46 -9.86 8.66 17.58
CA GLY A 46 -8.94 8.85 18.72
C GLY A 46 -8.76 10.33 19.08
N ARG A 47 -8.55 11.20 18.08
CA ARG A 47 -8.47 12.66 18.29
C ARG A 47 -9.76 13.24 18.86
N LEU A 48 -10.92 12.73 18.43
CA LEU A 48 -12.22 13.20 18.91
C LEU A 48 -12.45 12.80 20.37
N LEU A 49 -12.10 11.56 20.75
CA LEU A 49 -12.21 11.07 22.12
C LEU A 49 -11.21 11.73 23.09
N ALA A 50 -10.12 12.29 22.58
CA ALA A 50 -9.14 13.03 23.37
C ALA A 50 -9.59 14.47 23.73
N LYS A 51 -10.72 14.95 23.20
CA LYS A 51 -11.26 16.26 23.56
C LYS A 51 -11.95 16.21 24.93
N GLU A 52 -11.63 17.18 25.80
CA GLU A 52 -12.10 17.23 27.19
C GLU A 52 -13.61 17.46 27.33
N ARG A 53 -14.22 18.22 26.41
CA ARG A 53 -15.65 18.54 26.42
C ARG A 53 -16.35 17.84 25.27
N LEU A 54 -16.77 16.59 25.48
CA LEU A 54 -17.51 15.80 24.51
C LEU A 54 -18.81 15.29 25.17
N ASN A 55 -19.93 15.42 24.46
CA ASN A 55 -21.22 14.89 24.92
C ASN A 55 -21.12 13.37 25.17
N ALA A 56 -21.73 12.89 26.25
CA ALA A 56 -21.64 11.48 26.67
C ALA A 56 -22.10 10.51 25.58
N ASP A 57 -23.21 10.81 24.90
CA ASP A 57 -23.75 9.97 23.81
C ASP A 57 -22.77 9.83 22.64
N VAL A 58 -22.13 10.94 22.27
CA VAL A 58 -21.12 10.97 21.21
C VAL A 58 -19.90 10.17 21.62
N ARG A 59 -19.51 10.22 22.90
CA ARG A 59 -18.39 9.44 23.43
C ARG A 59 -18.63 7.94 23.30
N VAL A 60 -19.78 7.46 23.77
CA VAL A 60 -20.15 6.03 23.69
C VAL A 60 -20.23 5.57 22.23
N ALA A 61 -20.83 6.38 21.35
CA ALA A 61 -20.91 6.07 19.93
C ALA A 61 -19.52 5.96 19.28
N MET A 62 -18.61 6.88 19.62
CA MET A 62 -17.25 6.90 19.07
C MET A 62 -16.36 5.79 19.63
N GLU A 63 -16.54 5.39 20.89
CA GLU A 63 -15.85 4.24 21.49
C GLU A 63 -16.28 2.93 20.82
N ARG A 64 -17.59 2.74 20.60
CA ARG A 64 -18.11 1.59 19.83
C ARG A 64 -17.55 1.58 18.42
N LYS A 65 -17.54 2.72 17.75
CA LYS A 65 -16.97 2.87 16.40
C LYS A 65 -15.47 2.58 16.37
N LYS A 66 -14.71 3.06 17.35
CA LYS A 66 -13.28 2.78 17.49
C LYS A 66 -13.02 1.28 17.60
N LYS A 67 -13.76 0.59 18.48
CA LYS A 67 -13.65 -0.86 18.67
C LYS A 67 -13.98 -1.64 17.39
N ALA A 68 -15.01 -1.24 16.66
CA ALA A 68 -15.35 -1.85 15.37
C ALA A 68 -14.22 -1.68 14.34
N LEU A 69 -13.68 -0.46 14.20
CA LEU A 69 -12.57 -0.18 13.27
C LEU A 69 -11.28 -0.93 13.63
N GLU A 70 -11.01 -1.14 14.93
CA GLU A 70 -9.89 -1.96 15.40
C GLU A 70 -10.06 -3.44 15.02
N ALA A 71 -11.27 -3.98 15.18
CA ALA A 71 -11.58 -5.35 14.78
C ALA A 71 -11.40 -5.57 13.27
N ASP A 72 -11.94 -4.67 12.45
CA ASP A 72 -11.81 -4.72 10.99
C ASP A 72 -10.34 -4.68 10.53
N LEU A 73 -9.53 -3.86 11.19
CA LEU A 73 -8.11 -3.74 10.89
C LEU A 73 -7.38 -5.07 11.14
N VAL A 74 -7.63 -5.68 12.30
CA VAL A 74 -7.02 -6.97 12.67
C VAL A 74 -7.45 -8.08 11.73
N GLU A 75 -8.74 -8.14 11.39
CA GLU A 75 -9.27 -9.16 10.48
C GLU A 75 -8.61 -9.07 9.10
N ARG A 76 -8.45 -7.86 8.55
CA ARG A 76 -7.79 -7.67 7.25
C ARG A 76 -6.33 -8.09 7.27
N MET A 77 -5.59 -7.71 8.31
CA MET A 77 -4.18 -8.11 8.44
C MET A 77 -4.03 -9.64 8.55
N ARG A 78 -4.95 -10.32 9.23
CA ARG A 78 -4.97 -11.79 9.31
C ARG A 78 -5.26 -12.41 7.94
N LYS A 79 -6.30 -11.95 7.24
CA LYS A 79 -6.66 -12.44 5.90
C LYS A 79 -5.51 -12.27 4.90
N GLU A 80 -4.89 -11.09 4.87
CA GLU A 80 -3.73 -10.81 4.01
C GLU A 80 -2.58 -11.78 4.29
N ARG A 81 -2.23 -11.97 5.57
CA ARG A 81 -1.17 -12.90 5.98
C ARG A 81 -1.49 -14.34 5.55
N THR A 82 -2.71 -14.81 5.81
CA THR A 82 -3.14 -16.17 5.48
C THR A 82 -3.12 -16.40 3.97
N LEU A 83 -3.63 -15.45 3.17
CA LEU A 83 -3.62 -15.56 1.71
C LEU A 83 -2.19 -15.53 1.16
N ALA A 84 -1.33 -14.64 1.68
CA ALA A 84 0.07 -14.57 1.29
C ALA A 84 0.78 -15.90 1.55
N GLN A 85 0.64 -16.46 2.76
CA GLN A 85 1.26 -17.73 3.12
C GLN A 85 0.72 -18.90 2.29
N ARG A 86 -0.61 -18.98 2.09
CA ARG A 86 -1.25 -20.05 1.33
C ARG A 86 -0.77 -20.10 -0.12
N TYR A 87 -0.68 -18.95 -0.76
CA TYR A 87 -0.36 -18.86 -2.19
C TYR A 87 1.12 -18.60 -2.48
N TYR A 88 1.95 -18.32 -1.47
CA TYR A 88 3.37 -18.02 -1.67
C TYR A 88 4.09 -19.10 -2.48
N LYS A 89 3.95 -20.37 -2.10
CA LYS A 89 4.62 -21.48 -2.79
C LYS A 89 4.14 -21.65 -4.23
N VAL A 90 2.82 -21.57 -4.45
CA VAL A 90 2.23 -21.71 -5.80
C VAL A 90 2.70 -20.56 -6.70
N LYS A 91 2.60 -19.32 -6.23
CA LYS A 91 3.06 -18.14 -6.97
C LYS A 91 4.56 -18.20 -7.24
N PHE A 92 5.37 -18.63 -6.27
CA PHE A 92 6.81 -18.79 -6.45
C PHE A 92 7.13 -19.81 -7.55
N LEU A 93 6.50 -20.99 -7.53
CA LEU A 93 6.74 -22.01 -8.55
C LEU A 93 6.28 -21.56 -9.94
N GLU A 94 5.13 -20.89 -10.05
CA GLU A 94 4.65 -20.34 -11.32
C GLU A 94 5.58 -19.24 -11.83
N GLN A 95 6.05 -18.33 -10.96
CA GLN A 95 7.05 -17.34 -11.35
C GLN A 95 8.33 -18.00 -11.85
N GLN A 96 8.84 -19.03 -11.16
CA GLN A 96 10.02 -19.78 -11.60
C GLN A 96 9.78 -20.52 -12.93
N LYS A 97 8.58 -21.05 -13.19
CA LYS A 97 8.26 -21.66 -14.49
C LYS A 97 8.25 -20.60 -15.58
N VAL A 98 7.60 -19.47 -15.34
CA VAL A 98 7.51 -18.35 -16.29
C VAL A 98 8.90 -17.79 -16.62
N THR A 99 9.81 -17.70 -15.65
CA THR A 99 11.19 -17.26 -15.91
C THR A 99 12.03 -18.33 -16.60
N ARG A 100 11.85 -19.63 -16.26
CA ARG A 100 12.62 -20.73 -16.86
C ARG A 100 12.24 -21.03 -18.30
N LYS A 101 10.96 -20.93 -18.67
CA LYS A 101 10.48 -21.22 -20.03
C LYS A 101 11.25 -20.44 -21.12
N PRO A 102 11.33 -19.10 -21.10
CA PRO A 102 12.06 -18.35 -22.12
C PRO A 102 13.56 -18.68 -22.11
N GLY A 103 14.18 -18.91 -20.95
CA GLY A 103 15.58 -19.35 -20.87
C GLY A 103 15.82 -20.70 -21.55
N LYS A 104 14.93 -21.67 -21.34
CA LYS A 104 14.99 -22.97 -22.02
C LYS A 104 14.74 -22.85 -23.53
N THR A 105 13.78 -22.02 -23.95
CA THR A 105 13.48 -21.83 -25.37
C THR A 105 14.67 -21.21 -26.10
N LYS A 106 15.35 -20.22 -25.50
CA LYS A 106 16.58 -19.63 -26.05
C LYS A 106 17.70 -20.66 -26.23
N TYR A 107 17.99 -21.45 -25.19
CA TYR A 107 19.00 -22.51 -25.27
C TYR A 107 18.67 -23.55 -26.35
N ARG A 108 17.40 -23.98 -26.45
CA ARG A 108 16.94 -24.89 -27.51
C ARG A 108 17.04 -24.28 -28.90
N LEU A 109 16.83 -22.97 -29.04
CA LEU A 109 17.00 -22.27 -30.32
C LEU A 109 18.46 -22.29 -30.79
N GLU A 110 19.39 -22.14 -29.85
CA GLU A 110 20.84 -22.20 -30.12
C GLU A 110 21.27 -23.62 -30.55
N GLU A 111 20.77 -24.65 -29.87
CA GLU A 111 21.12 -26.06 -30.10
C GLU A 111 20.43 -26.69 -31.33
N SER A 112 19.21 -26.24 -31.67
CA SER A 112 18.46 -26.81 -32.80
C SER A 112 19.09 -26.43 -34.15
N THR A 113 19.40 -27.43 -34.97
CA THR A 113 19.95 -27.26 -36.34
C THR A 113 18.84 -27.25 -37.40
N GLU A 114 17.64 -27.74 -37.07
CA GLU A 114 16.50 -27.80 -37.99
C GLU A 114 15.70 -26.50 -38.06
N LYS A 115 15.55 -25.94 -39.27
CA LYS A 115 14.78 -24.70 -39.54
C LYS A 115 13.31 -24.76 -39.08
N LYS A 116 12.66 -25.93 -39.18
CA LYS A 116 11.25 -26.11 -38.79
C LYS A 116 11.05 -26.04 -37.28
N GLU A 117 11.99 -26.57 -36.51
CA GLU A 117 11.93 -26.53 -35.04
C GLU A 117 12.26 -25.14 -34.49
N ARG A 118 13.24 -24.44 -35.09
CA ARG A 118 13.53 -23.05 -34.73
C ARG A 118 12.32 -22.12 -34.88
N LYS A 119 11.60 -22.21 -36.00
CA LYS A 119 10.43 -21.35 -36.27
C LYS A 119 9.29 -21.59 -35.26
N LYS A 120 9.06 -22.84 -34.85
CA LYS A 120 8.10 -23.18 -33.78
C LYS A 120 8.52 -22.68 -32.40
N LEU A 121 9.81 -22.68 -32.11
CA LEU A 121 10.35 -22.18 -30.83
C LEU A 121 10.32 -20.64 -30.78
N GLU A 122 10.49 -19.95 -31.92
CA GLU A 122 10.33 -18.50 -32.03
C GLU A 122 8.89 -18.02 -31.82
N GLU A 123 7.88 -18.76 -32.33
CA GLU A 123 6.46 -18.45 -32.11
C GLU A 123 6.00 -18.59 -30.65
N GLY A 124 6.76 -19.30 -29.81
CA GLY A 124 6.45 -19.58 -28.41
C GLY A 124 7.14 -18.68 -27.37
N ILE A 125 7.92 -17.69 -27.82
CA ILE A 125 8.56 -16.66 -26.99
C ILE A 125 7.68 -15.41 -26.95
#